data_AF-A0A525VUW5-F1
#
_entry.id   AF-A0A525VUW5-F1
#
_cell.length_a   1.000
_cell.length_b   1.000
_cell.length_c   1.000
_cell.angle_alpha   90.00
_cell.angle_beta   90.00
_cell.angle_gamma   90.00
#
_symmetry.space_group_name_H-M   'P 1'
#
loop_
_entity.id
_entity.type
_entity.pdbx_description
1 polymer ?
#
loop_
_entity_poly.entity_id
_entity_poly.type
_entity_poly.pdbx_seq_one_letter_code
_entity_poly.pdbx_strand_id
1 'polypeptide(L)'
;MEPPYIRTGSTEEAEAYRRQSGEWTVASLQQSIGWAQKPITIDYAGRTFLLLPEDEQNLPAIATLGEHAVCRRAILEFASALAWSSGGSVAVESWTGGSQIYRTSKRPIVGQLTAQFFHIDYLPHPEDPNHRLALALFHEGSTLIYVHVAYSFLSFYKIVNLVSGPHGPAQMEWINARVPTMRHHRAKERLAELQKVGEDIGKYIYQSCRCAIAHAGDPRNPVIDPHNIDDERRLRSDLPLIITLAEIAIEEMGIKTSQSVYREHRYELSGFEQFFTPESVQVLKAGGTPTNVDIQLPKRISLRMWGHAMYPPLEDMTPASVEVGDGAIAIKCMLMEKGYYANVVLDFPNYRLKAEVHWEEGLKDDGSAEFAETTLEIERFLWDWNGNGCLEVWADGTECLGRCDAFMPVNVMLDPRAYEEQVTKLKAEIANRPRRSQLPEPHA
;
A
#
# COMPACT_ATOMS: atom_id res chain seq x y z
N MET A 1 2.89 15.92 5.76
CA MET A 1 1.59 15.63 5.14
C MET A 1 1.49 14.11 5.08
N GLU A 2 0.42 13.54 5.62
CA GLU A 2 0.24 12.08 5.57
C GLU A 2 -0.07 11.62 4.15
N PRO A 3 0.24 10.36 3.80
CA PRO A 3 -0.19 9.82 2.54
C PRO A 3 -1.72 9.85 2.45
N PRO A 4 -2.28 10.34 1.33
CA PRO A 4 -3.70 10.19 1.11
C PRO A 4 -4.05 8.70 1.06
N TYR A 5 -5.25 8.35 1.56
CA TYR A 5 -5.80 7.02 1.39
C TYR A 5 -5.84 6.66 -0.11
N ILE A 6 -5.36 5.47 -0.45
CA ILE A 6 -5.29 5.00 -1.83
C ILE A 6 -6.56 4.23 -2.12
N ARG A 7 -7.51 4.90 -2.77
CA ARG A 7 -8.73 4.24 -3.21
C ARG A 7 -8.39 3.19 -4.26
N THR A 8 -8.68 1.93 -3.93
CA THR A 8 -8.58 0.79 -4.83
C THR A 8 -9.99 0.31 -5.13
N GLY A 9 -10.36 0.26 -6.40
CA GLY A 9 -11.68 -0.20 -6.83
C GLY A 9 -11.76 -1.72 -6.95
N SER A 10 -12.98 -2.24 -6.87
CA SER A 10 -13.25 -3.68 -7.02
C SER A 10 -13.02 -4.15 -8.46
N THR A 11 -13.04 -5.46 -8.69
CA THR A 11 -12.95 -6.02 -10.04
C THR A 11 -14.12 -5.58 -10.92
N GLU A 12 -15.31 -5.42 -10.34
CA GLU A 12 -16.49 -4.92 -11.05
C GLU A 12 -16.33 -3.46 -11.48
N GLU A 13 -15.80 -2.60 -10.60
CA GLU A 13 -15.47 -1.21 -10.94
C GLU A 13 -14.39 -1.14 -12.03
N ALA A 14 -13.37 -1.99 -11.95
CA ALA A 14 -12.30 -2.06 -12.93
C ALA A 14 -12.81 -2.49 -14.31
N GLU A 15 -13.69 -3.49 -14.37
CA GLU A 15 -14.34 -3.92 -15.62
C GLU A 15 -15.31 -2.86 -16.16
N ALA A 16 -16.01 -2.13 -15.30
CA ALA A 16 -16.84 -1.00 -15.72
C ALA A 16 -15.99 0.14 -16.31
N TYR A 17 -14.86 0.47 -15.68
CA TYR A 17 -13.90 1.46 -16.17
C TYR A 17 -13.29 1.04 -17.51
N ARG A 18 -12.91 -0.24 -17.64
CA ARG A 18 -12.37 -0.83 -18.87
C ARG A 18 -13.32 -0.73 -20.07
N ARG A 19 -14.64 -0.75 -19.85
CA ARG A 19 -15.66 -0.65 -20.92
C ARG A 19 -15.89 0.77 -21.41
N GLN A 20 -15.33 1.77 -20.74
CA GLN A 20 -15.46 3.16 -21.18
C GLN A 20 -14.82 3.37 -22.55
N SER A 21 -15.48 4.16 -23.39
CA SER A 21 -14.95 4.56 -24.69
C SER A 21 -14.02 5.75 -24.54
N GLY A 22 -12.85 5.71 -25.16
CA GLY A 22 -11.91 6.83 -25.14
C GLY A 22 -10.54 6.44 -25.68
N GLU A 23 -9.59 7.37 -25.58
CA GLU A 23 -8.20 7.15 -25.95
C GLU A 23 -7.45 6.51 -24.77
N TRP A 24 -7.22 5.21 -24.86
CA TRP A 24 -6.48 4.44 -23.87
C TRP A 24 -4.98 4.56 -24.10
N THR A 25 -4.23 4.84 -23.04
CA THR A 25 -2.77 4.65 -23.01
C THR A 25 -2.45 3.45 -22.14
N VAL A 26 -1.68 2.51 -22.68
CA VAL A 26 -1.39 1.23 -22.02
C VAL A 26 0.12 1.02 -21.99
N ALA A 27 0.65 0.74 -20.80
CA ALA A 27 2.02 0.29 -20.57
C ALA A 27 2.00 -1.19 -20.24
N SER A 28 2.61 -2.02 -21.09
CA SER A 28 2.87 -3.42 -20.75
C SER A 28 4.18 -3.51 -19.98
N LEU A 29 4.24 -4.35 -18.95
CA LEU A 29 5.24 -4.25 -17.89
C LEU A 29 6.07 -5.53 -17.71
N GLN A 30 7.31 -5.34 -17.27
CA GLN A 30 8.07 -6.32 -16.49
C GLN A 30 8.19 -5.81 -15.06
N GLN A 31 7.91 -6.65 -14.07
CA GLN A 31 7.90 -6.23 -12.68
C GLN A 31 8.70 -7.21 -11.80
N SER A 32 9.12 -6.73 -10.62
CA SER A 32 9.72 -7.55 -9.55
C SER A 32 8.96 -7.46 -8.22
N ILE A 33 7.75 -6.88 -8.23
CA ILE A 33 6.88 -6.66 -7.07
C ILE A 33 5.65 -7.57 -7.12
N GLY A 34 4.95 -7.72 -6.00
CA GLY A 34 3.62 -8.34 -6.07
C GLY A 34 2.74 -7.62 -7.11
N TRP A 35 1.96 -8.36 -7.90
CA TRP A 35 1.01 -7.79 -8.86
C TRP A 35 -0.39 -8.36 -8.67
N ALA A 36 -1.41 -7.56 -8.99
CA ALA A 36 -2.81 -7.93 -8.86
C ALA A 36 -3.14 -9.17 -9.71
N GLN A 37 -3.94 -10.09 -9.16
CA GLN A 37 -4.41 -11.29 -9.86
C GLN A 37 -5.68 -11.06 -10.69
N LYS A 38 -6.43 -10.01 -10.34
CA LYS A 38 -7.65 -9.58 -11.03
C LYS A 38 -7.49 -8.12 -11.45
N PRO A 39 -8.25 -7.67 -12.46
CA PRO A 39 -8.34 -6.26 -12.77
C PRO A 39 -8.78 -5.45 -11.55
N ILE A 40 -8.09 -4.36 -11.27
CA ILE A 40 -8.43 -3.39 -10.22
C ILE A 40 -8.15 -1.98 -10.73
N THR A 41 -8.83 -0.99 -10.16
CA THR A 41 -8.53 0.43 -10.40
C THR A 41 -7.85 1.04 -9.18
N ILE A 42 -6.96 2.00 -9.40
CA ILE A 42 -6.31 2.78 -8.35
C ILE A 42 -6.39 4.24 -8.71
N ASP A 43 -6.92 5.05 -7.79
CA ASP A 43 -6.90 6.51 -7.92
C ASP A 43 -5.57 7.06 -7.40
N TYR A 44 -4.82 7.77 -8.25
CA TYR A 44 -3.53 8.37 -7.91
C TYR A 44 -3.35 9.70 -8.65
N ALA A 45 -2.94 10.74 -7.93
CA ALA A 45 -2.71 12.08 -8.50
C ALA A 45 -3.90 12.63 -9.34
N GLY A 46 -5.13 12.38 -8.86
CA GLY A 46 -6.36 12.82 -9.54
C GLY A 46 -6.71 12.03 -10.82
N ARG A 47 -6.11 10.86 -11.03
CA ARG A 47 -6.39 9.98 -12.18
C ARG A 47 -6.63 8.55 -11.72
N THR A 48 -7.52 7.86 -12.43
CA THR A 48 -7.78 6.44 -12.23
C THR A 48 -6.89 5.61 -13.15
N PHE A 49 -6.10 4.72 -12.57
CA PHE A 49 -5.27 3.75 -13.27
C PHE A 49 -5.90 2.38 -13.20
N LEU A 50 -5.99 1.69 -14.32
CA LEU A 50 -6.43 0.29 -14.41
C LEU A 50 -5.21 -0.62 -14.41
N LEU A 51 -5.09 -1.47 -13.40
CA LEU A 51 -4.08 -2.52 -13.36
C LEU A 51 -4.67 -3.80 -13.93
N LEU A 52 -4.00 -4.35 -14.92
CA LEU A 52 -4.39 -5.59 -15.58
C LEU A 52 -3.42 -6.70 -15.18
N PRO A 53 -3.93 -7.86 -14.72
CA PRO A 53 -3.11 -9.00 -14.40
C PRO A 53 -2.45 -9.57 -15.67
N GLU A 54 -1.33 -10.26 -15.49
CA GLU A 54 -0.80 -11.15 -16.53
C GLU A 54 -1.86 -12.20 -16.89
N ASP A 55 -1.99 -12.53 -18.18
CA ASP A 55 -2.85 -13.64 -18.63
C ASP A 55 -2.03 -14.64 -19.47
N GLU A 56 -2.69 -15.66 -20.03
CA GLU A 56 -2.04 -16.70 -20.82
C GLU A 56 -1.26 -16.16 -22.03
N GLN A 57 -1.64 -15.00 -22.55
CA GLN A 57 -1.10 -14.47 -23.81
C GLN A 57 -0.33 -13.18 -23.64
N ASN A 58 -0.57 -12.42 -22.57
CA ASN A 58 -0.16 -11.03 -22.47
C ASN A 58 0.53 -10.70 -21.14
N LEU A 59 1.48 -9.77 -21.19
CA LEU A 59 2.14 -9.21 -20.01
C LEU A 59 1.17 -8.44 -19.10
N PRO A 60 1.46 -8.29 -17.79
CA PRO A 60 0.71 -7.36 -16.94
C PRO A 60 0.82 -5.94 -17.48
N ALA A 61 -0.17 -5.10 -17.18
CA ALA A 61 -0.22 -3.74 -17.72
C ALA A 61 -0.82 -2.72 -16.77
N ILE A 62 -0.43 -1.46 -16.93
CA ILE A 62 -1.14 -0.29 -16.40
C ILE A 62 -1.80 0.42 -17.58
N ALA A 63 -3.07 0.73 -17.48
CA ALA A 63 -3.82 1.51 -18.47
C ALA A 63 -4.49 2.72 -17.83
N THR A 64 -4.63 3.81 -18.59
CA THR A 64 -5.43 4.98 -18.19
C THR A 64 -6.01 5.64 -19.44
N LEU A 65 -7.17 6.29 -19.28
CA LEU A 65 -7.79 7.09 -20.32
C LEU A 65 -7.21 8.51 -20.39
N GLY A 66 -7.04 9.01 -21.62
CA GLY A 66 -6.67 10.38 -21.93
C GLY A 66 -5.54 10.49 -22.96
N GLU A 67 -5.12 11.73 -23.21
CA GLU A 67 -4.08 12.06 -24.18
C GLU A 67 -2.76 11.30 -23.90
N HIS A 68 -2.21 10.66 -24.93
CA HIS A 68 -1.06 9.77 -24.81
C HIS A 68 0.16 10.37 -24.09
N ALA A 69 0.59 11.58 -24.45
CA ALA A 69 1.80 12.18 -23.86
C ALA A 69 1.64 12.42 -22.35
N VAL A 70 0.48 12.94 -21.95
CA VAL A 70 0.13 13.19 -20.54
C VAL A 70 0.02 11.87 -19.77
N CYS A 71 -0.66 10.88 -20.36
CA CYS A 71 -0.89 9.59 -19.71
C CYS A 71 0.39 8.75 -19.56
N ARG A 72 1.29 8.77 -20.55
CA ARG A 72 2.59 8.06 -20.44
C ARG A 72 3.41 8.57 -19.27
N ARG A 73 3.49 9.89 -19.12
CA ARG A 73 4.18 10.52 -17.99
C ARG A 73 3.50 10.14 -16.67
N ALA A 74 2.19 10.22 -16.59
CA ALA A 74 1.43 9.87 -15.39
C ALA A 74 1.62 8.39 -14.99
N ILE A 75 1.64 7.48 -15.98
CA ILE A 75 1.93 6.05 -15.74
C ILE A 75 3.35 5.86 -15.20
N LEU A 76 4.36 6.56 -15.73
CA LEU A 76 5.74 6.45 -15.24
C LEU A 76 5.89 6.99 -13.81
N GLU A 77 5.22 8.11 -13.48
CA GLU A 77 5.18 8.67 -12.13
C GLU A 77 4.49 7.70 -11.15
N PHE A 78 3.37 7.10 -11.56
CA PHE A 78 2.66 6.08 -10.78
C PHE A 78 3.49 4.80 -10.60
N ALA A 79 4.13 4.30 -11.66
CA ALA A 79 5.01 3.13 -11.59
C ALA A 79 6.21 3.36 -10.65
N SER A 80 6.76 4.57 -10.62
CA SER A 80 7.84 4.92 -9.70
C SER A 80 7.39 4.97 -8.24
N ALA A 81 6.18 5.48 -7.98
CA ALA A 81 5.57 5.47 -6.65
C ALA A 81 5.25 4.03 -6.18
N LEU A 82 4.74 3.18 -7.07
CA LEU A 82 4.53 1.74 -6.81
C LEU A 82 5.85 1.03 -6.49
N ALA A 83 6.87 1.21 -7.34
CA ALA A 83 8.17 0.57 -7.18
C ALA A 83 8.82 0.94 -5.83
N TRP A 84 8.74 2.21 -5.44
CA TRP A 84 9.22 2.67 -4.14
C TRP A 84 8.47 2.02 -2.97
N SER A 85 7.15 2.03 -3.03
CA SER A 85 6.30 1.59 -1.92
C SER A 85 6.34 0.06 -1.74
N SER A 86 6.51 -0.68 -2.84
CA SER A 86 6.60 -2.15 -2.80
C SER A 86 8.04 -2.66 -2.71
N GLY A 87 9.06 -1.80 -2.71
CA GLY A 87 10.47 -2.19 -2.57
C GLY A 87 11.04 -2.97 -3.76
N GLY A 88 10.63 -2.65 -4.99
CA GLY A 88 11.08 -3.34 -6.20
C GLY A 88 11.06 -2.47 -7.46
N SER A 89 10.71 -3.05 -8.61
CA SER A 89 10.72 -2.38 -9.92
C SER A 89 9.49 -2.69 -10.76
N VAL A 90 9.08 -1.72 -11.59
CA VAL A 90 7.95 -1.80 -12.53
C VAL A 90 8.37 -1.20 -13.88
N ALA A 91 9.13 -1.96 -14.66
CA ALA A 91 9.69 -1.51 -15.93
C ALA A 91 8.65 -1.56 -17.06
N VAL A 92 8.58 -0.51 -17.87
CA VAL A 92 7.72 -0.51 -19.05
C VAL A 92 8.44 -1.21 -20.21
N GLU A 93 7.91 -2.35 -20.63
CA GLU A 93 8.40 -3.10 -21.79
C GLU A 93 8.00 -2.42 -23.11
N SER A 94 6.75 -1.95 -23.18
CA SER A 94 6.18 -1.40 -24.40
C SER A 94 4.96 -0.53 -24.14
N TRP A 95 4.71 0.37 -25.08
CA TRP A 95 3.56 1.27 -25.08
C TRP A 95 2.60 0.90 -26.20
N THR A 96 1.33 0.81 -25.86
CA THR A 96 0.21 0.55 -26.75
C THR A 96 -0.94 1.49 -26.40
N GLY A 97 -2.01 1.48 -27.19
CA GLY A 97 -3.17 2.32 -26.94
C GLY A 97 -4.08 2.50 -28.14
N GLY A 98 -5.03 3.42 -28.02
CA GLY A 98 -6.04 3.72 -29.03
C GLY A 98 -7.46 3.67 -28.45
N SER A 99 -8.46 3.35 -29.28
CA SER A 99 -9.86 3.27 -28.84
C SER A 99 -10.17 2.09 -27.91
N GLN A 100 -9.24 1.14 -27.79
CA GLN A 100 -9.34 -0.09 -27.00
C GLN A 100 -8.01 -0.36 -26.30
N ILE A 101 -8.08 -1.17 -25.24
CA ILE A 101 -6.89 -1.64 -24.53
C ILE A 101 -6.24 -2.78 -25.31
N TYR A 102 -5.05 -2.55 -25.83
CA TYR A 102 -4.20 -3.56 -26.43
C TYR A 102 -3.01 -3.83 -25.53
N ARG A 103 -2.73 -5.09 -25.19
CA ARG A 103 -1.58 -5.49 -24.38
C ARG A 103 -0.54 -6.18 -25.25
N THR A 104 0.72 -6.09 -24.84
CA THR A 104 1.82 -6.78 -25.51
C THR A 104 1.82 -8.25 -25.15
N SER A 105 1.92 -9.10 -26.16
CA SER A 105 1.97 -10.55 -25.97
C SER A 105 3.24 -10.99 -25.25
N LYS A 106 3.12 -11.96 -24.36
CA LYS A 106 4.23 -12.51 -23.59
C LYS A 106 5.05 -13.48 -24.43
N ARG A 107 6.36 -13.51 -24.17
CA ARG A 107 7.22 -14.58 -24.71
C ARG A 107 7.04 -15.84 -23.86
N PRO A 108 7.15 -17.06 -24.42
CA PRO A 108 6.87 -18.31 -23.70
C PRO A 108 7.70 -18.59 -22.44
N ILE A 109 8.77 -17.83 -22.19
CA ILE A 109 9.79 -18.10 -21.16
C ILE A 109 9.74 -17.07 -20.00
N VAL A 110 8.83 -16.09 -20.03
CA VAL A 110 8.75 -15.08 -18.96
C VAL A 110 8.10 -15.72 -17.72
N GLY A 111 8.89 -15.92 -16.66
CA GLY A 111 8.38 -16.39 -15.37
C GLY A 111 7.46 -15.36 -14.71
N GLN A 112 6.43 -15.84 -14.02
CA GLN A 112 5.39 -15.02 -13.41
C GLN A 112 5.73 -14.74 -11.94
N LEU A 113 5.60 -13.48 -11.52
CA LEU A 113 5.58 -13.07 -10.11
C LEU A 113 4.18 -12.57 -9.77
N THR A 114 3.27 -13.47 -9.42
CA THR A 114 1.97 -13.08 -8.87
C THR A 114 2.03 -12.99 -7.36
N ALA A 115 1.42 -11.94 -6.80
CA ALA A 115 1.09 -11.93 -5.39
C ALA A 115 -0.32 -12.50 -5.21
N GLN A 116 -0.53 -13.37 -4.22
CA GLN A 116 -1.88 -13.73 -3.81
C GLN A 116 -2.64 -12.52 -3.24
N PHE A 117 -1.91 -11.58 -2.63
CA PHE A 117 -2.46 -10.36 -2.05
C PHE A 117 -1.64 -9.18 -2.57
N PHE A 118 -2.08 -8.60 -3.68
CA PHE A 118 -1.57 -7.29 -4.10
C PHE A 118 -2.23 -6.26 -3.20
N HIS A 119 -1.44 -5.54 -2.41
CA HIS A 119 -1.91 -4.51 -1.50
C HIS A 119 -0.96 -3.32 -1.56
N ILE A 120 -1.49 -2.09 -1.53
CA ILE A 120 -0.68 -0.88 -1.56
C ILE A 120 -1.05 -0.01 -0.38
N ASP A 121 -0.11 0.07 0.56
CA ASP A 121 -0.28 0.83 1.81
C ASP A 121 -0.05 2.33 1.65
N TYR A 122 0.79 2.67 0.69
CA TYR A 122 1.41 3.97 0.57
C TYR A 122 1.76 4.21 -0.90
N LEU A 123 1.52 5.42 -1.38
CA LEU A 123 1.92 5.88 -2.71
C LEU A 123 2.35 7.33 -2.57
N PRO A 124 3.66 7.62 -2.60
CA PRO A 124 4.13 8.99 -2.50
C PRO A 124 3.76 9.77 -3.76
N HIS A 125 3.18 10.95 -3.57
CA HIS A 125 2.97 11.92 -4.65
C HIS A 125 3.60 13.27 -4.29
N PRO A 126 4.94 13.41 -4.33
CA PRO A 126 5.60 14.64 -3.94
C PRO A 126 5.37 15.76 -4.96
N GLU A 127 5.13 16.98 -4.47
CA GLU A 127 4.95 18.18 -5.30
C GLU A 127 6.28 18.73 -5.85
N ASP A 128 7.38 18.52 -5.15
CA ASP A 128 8.71 18.98 -5.56
C ASP A 128 9.23 18.15 -6.77
N PRO A 129 9.64 18.79 -7.88
CA PRO A 129 10.22 18.10 -9.03
C PRO A 129 11.46 17.24 -8.72
N ASN A 130 12.34 17.68 -7.82
CA ASN A 130 13.52 16.92 -7.42
C ASN A 130 13.15 15.67 -6.63
N HIS A 131 12.10 15.75 -5.81
CA HIS A 131 11.59 14.59 -5.08
C HIS A 131 10.97 13.55 -6.03
N ARG A 132 10.22 14.00 -7.05
CA ARG A 132 9.75 13.11 -8.13
C ARG A 132 10.89 12.50 -8.92
N LEU A 133 11.93 13.29 -9.22
CA LEU A 133 13.13 12.81 -9.88
C LEU A 133 13.85 11.75 -9.04
N ALA A 134 13.93 11.93 -7.72
CA ALA A 134 14.52 10.95 -6.81
C ALA A 134 13.80 9.60 -6.88
N LEU A 135 12.45 9.59 -6.87
CA LEU A 135 11.66 8.37 -7.05
C LEU A 135 11.88 7.71 -8.42
N ALA A 136 11.92 8.51 -9.48
CA ALA A 136 12.18 8.01 -10.83
C ALA A 136 13.58 7.39 -10.97
N LEU A 137 14.60 8.02 -10.37
CA LEU A 137 15.97 7.49 -10.34
C LEU A 137 16.09 6.23 -9.48
N PHE A 138 15.34 6.16 -8.38
CA PHE A 138 15.30 4.96 -7.55
C PHE A 138 14.69 3.81 -8.34
N HIS A 139 13.58 4.08 -9.02
CA HIS A 139 12.91 3.11 -9.89
C HIS A 139 13.80 2.65 -11.08
N GLU A 140 14.52 3.56 -11.74
CA GLU A 140 15.53 3.25 -12.77
C GLU A 140 16.63 2.34 -12.18
N GLY A 141 17.18 2.73 -11.03
CA GLY A 141 18.20 1.95 -10.32
C GLY A 141 17.74 0.54 -10.04
N SER A 142 16.56 0.36 -9.45
CA SER A 142 15.97 -0.93 -9.11
C SER A 142 15.73 -1.81 -10.33
N THR A 143 15.25 -1.23 -11.43
CA THR A 143 15.05 -1.94 -12.70
C THR A 143 16.36 -2.49 -13.26
N LEU A 144 17.47 -1.78 -13.07
CA LEU A 144 18.77 -2.12 -13.64
C LEU A 144 19.62 -3.04 -12.77
N ILE A 145 19.24 -3.36 -11.52
CA ILE A 145 20.08 -4.11 -10.56
C ILE A 145 20.63 -5.41 -11.17
N TYR A 146 19.80 -6.16 -11.90
CA TYR A 146 20.17 -7.45 -12.49
C TYR A 146 20.62 -7.35 -13.95
N VAL A 147 20.40 -6.20 -14.59
CA VAL A 147 20.71 -5.98 -16.02
C VAL A 147 22.06 -5.29 -16.19
N HIS A 148 22.31 -4.23 -15.43
CA HIS A 148 23.53 -3.44 -15.54
C HIS A 148 23.90 -2.78 -14.19
N VAL A 149 24.67 -3.51 -13.38
CA VAL A 149 25.05 -3.11 -12.01
C VAL A 149 25.61 -1.69 -11.92
N ALA A 150 26.45 -1.28 -12.87
CA ALA A 150 27.11 0.02 -12.84
C ALA A 150 26.13 1.20 -13.06
N TYR A 151 25.19 1.07 -14.02
CA TYR A 151 24.16 2.09 -14.23
C TYR A 151 23.12 2.07 -13.10
N SER A 152 22.80 0.91 -12.55
CA SER A 152 21.99 0.81 -11.33
C SER A 152 22.61 1.61 -10.18
N PHE A 153 23.91 1.39 -9.91
CA PHE A 153 24.67 2.13 -8.91
C PHE A 153 24.64 3.64 -9.16
N LEU A 154 24.91 4.08 -10.40
CA LEU A 154 24.88 5.52 -10.73
C LEU A 154 23.49 6.13 -10.56
N SER A 155 22.42 5.38 -10.85
CA SER A 155 21.04 5.86 -10.67
C SER A 155 20.75 6.16 -9.21
N PHE A 156 21.12 5.25 -8.30
CA PHE A 156 21.03 5.49 -6.86
C PHE A 156 21.95 6.62 -6.40
N TYR A 157 23.17 6.70 -6.93
CA TYR A 157 24.11 7.76 -6.58
C TYR A 157 23.60 9.15 -6.97
N LYS A 158 22.91 9.28 -8.11
CA LYS A 158 22.29 10.55 -8.52
C LYS A 158 21.30 11.09 -7.47
N ILE A 159 20.64 10.21 -6.71
CA ILE A 159 19.74 10.61 -5.61
C ILE A 159 20.54 11.23 -4.47
N VAL A 160 21.70 10.67 -4.12
CA VAL A 160 22.61 11.26 -3.13
C VAL A 160 23.05 12.67 -3.56
N ASN A 161 23.29 12.90 -4.86
CA ASN A 161 23.62 14.23 -5.37
C ASN A 161 22.50 15.26 -5.13
N LEU A 162 21.24 14.84 -5.13
CA LEU A 162 20.10 15.73 -4.91
C LEU A 162 20.07 16.31 -3.49
N VAL A 163 20.56 15.56 -2.49
CA VAL A 163 20.56 16.00 -1.07
C VAL A 163 21.89 16.58 -0.61
N SER A 164 23.01 16.08 -1.14
CA SER A 164 24.36 16.49 -0.72
C SER A 164 25.00 17.56 -1.61
N GLY A 165 24.36 17.88 -2.75
CA GLY A 165 24.84 18.85 -3.71
C GLY A 165 25.85 18.28 -4.73
N PRO A 166 26.36 19.12 -5.64
CA PRO A 166 27.15 18.67 -6.80
C PRO A 166 28.65 18.45 -6.50
N HIS A 167 29.12 18.82 -5.30
CA HIS A 167 30.54 18.84 -4.98
C HIS A 167 30.99 17.56 -4.26
N GLY A 168 32.03 16.90 -4.79
CA GLY A 168 32.55 15.64 -4.25
C GLY A 168 32.85 15.64 -2.74
N PRO A 169 33.51 16.68 -2.17
CA PRO A 169 33.75 16.74 -0.73
C PRO A 169 32.47 16.71 0.11
N ALA A 170 31.44 17.48 -0.30
CA ALA A 170 30.15 17.50 0.38
C ALA A 170 29.42 16.15 0.27
N GLN A 171 29.53 15.48 -0.87
CA GLN A 171 28.99 14.13 -1.06
C GLN A 171 29.66 13.11 -0.12
N MET A 172 30.99 13.11 -0.03
CA MET A 172 31.74 12.22 0.85
C MET A 172 31.40 12.46 2.33
N GLU A 173 31.33 13.72 2.74
CA GLU A 173 30.96 14.11 4.11
C GLU A 173 29.53 13.68 4.46
N TRP A 174 28.57 13.91 3.54
CA TRP A 174 27.19 13.48 3.73
C TRP A 174 27.11 11.95 3.87
N ILE A 175 27.79 11.20 3.00
CA ILE A 175 27.82 9.73 3.08
C ILE A 175 28.37 9.28 4.44
N ASN A 176 29.55 9.79 4.84
CA ASN A 176 30.18 9.41 6.10
C ASN A 176 29.31 9.72 7.33
N ALA A 177 28.51 10.79 7.28
CA ALA A 177 27.58 11.14 8.34
C ALA A 177 26.36 10.18 8.44
N ARG A 178 25.94 9.54 7.33
CA ARG A 178 24.71 8.70 7.27
C ARG A 178 24.99 7.20 7.34
N VAL A 179 26.19 6.76 6.98
CA VAL A 179 26.60 5.35 7.10
C VAL A 179 26.28 4.75 8.49
N PRO A 180 26.48 5.45 9.64
CA PRO A 180 26.13 4.91 10.95
C PRO A 180 24.62 4.66 11.17
N THR A 181 23.73 5.31 10.42
CA THR A 181 22.27 5.19 10.59
C THR A 181 21.66 4.07 9.76
N MET A 182 22.45 3.41 8.91
CA MET A 182 21.99 2.32 8.06
C MET A 182 21.40 1.17 8.88
N ARG A 183 20.22 0.69 8.46
CA ARG A 183 19.53 -0.42 9.13
C ARG A 183 19.54 -1.72 8.33
N HIS A 184 19.66 -1.62 7.01
CA HIS A 184 19.60 -2.77 6.11
C HIS A 184 20.75 -3.76 6.36
N HIS A 185 20.42 -5.05 6.53
CA HIS A 185 21.38 -6.07 6.98
C HIS A 185 22.56 -6.22 6.01
N ARG A 186 22.32 -6.31 4.69
CA ARG A 186 23.40 -6.44 3.69
C ARG A 186 24.29 -5.20 3.61
N ALA A 187 23.71 -4.03 3.85
CA ALA A 187 24.49 -2.79 3.88
C ALA A 187 25.42 -2.78 5.10
N LYS A 188 24.92 -3.20 6.27
CA LYS A 188 25.75 -3.35 7.49
C LYS A 188 26.86 -4.38 7.32
N GLU A 189 26.56 -5.52 6.70
CA GLU A 189 27.56 -6.56 6.43
C GLU A 189 28.69 -6.03 5.54
N ARG A 190 28.32 -5.43 4.39
CA ARG A 190 29.31 -4.84 3.48
C ARG A 190 30.10 -3.71 4.13
N LEU A 191 29.44 -2.86 4.90
CA LEU A 191 30.08 -1.79 5.65
C LEU A 191 31.15 -2.34 6.60
N ALA A 192 30.83 -3.40 7.34
CA ALA A 192 31.77 -4.02 8.28
C ALA A 192 32.98 -4.64 7.55
N GLU A 193 32.80 -5.19 6.35
CA GLU A 193 33.90 -5.67 5.51
C GLU A 193 34.86 -4.53 5.13
N LEU A 194 34.32 -3.42 4.62
CA LEU A 194 35.13 -2.27 4.20
C LEU A 194 35.87 -1.62 5.39
N GLN A 195 35.19 -1.52 6.54
CA GLN A 195 35.78 -0.96 7.76
C GLN A 195 36.94 -1.80 8.30
N LYS A 196 36.91 -3.14 8.16
CA LYS A 196 38.03 -4.01 8.56
C LYS A 196 39.31 -3.73 7.78
N VAL A 197 39.19 -3.23 6.55
CA VAL A 197 40.32 -2.86 5.68
C VAL A 197 40.78 -1.42 5.95
N GLY A 198 40.06 -0.67 6.79
CA GLY A 198 40.39 0.72 7.13
C GLY A 198 39.97 1.74 6.08
N GLU A 199 39.00 1.41 5.23
CA GLU A 199 38.51 2.30 4.16
C GLU A 199 37.68 3.48 4.73
N ASP A 200 37.93 4.68 4.21
CA ASP A 200 36.99 5.81 4.34
C ASP A 200 35.82 5.55 3.38
N ILE A 201 34.64 5.28 3.94
CA ILE A 201 33.49 4.81 3.17
C ILE A 201 32.99 5.85 2.17
N GLY A 202 32.89 7.12 2.59
CA GLY A 202 32.50 8.21 1.71
C GLY A 202 33.46 8.35 0.53
N LYS A 203 34.77 8.33 0.81
CA LYS A 203 35.80 8.37 -0.22
C LYS A 203 35.75 7.15 -1.15
N TYR A 204 35.57 5.95 -0.60
CA TYR A 204 35.46 4.70 -1.35
C TYR A 204 34.28 4.72 -2.32
N ILE A 205 33.08 5.07 -1.84
CA ILE A 205 31.87 5.12 -2.66
C ILE A 205 32.01 6.21 -3.74
N TYR A 206 32.58 7.38 -3.43
CA TYR A 206 32.77 8.46 -4.40
C TYR A 206 33.82 8.10 -5.46
N GLN A 207 35.03 7.70 -5.07
CA GLN A 207 36.16 7.51 -5.98
C GLN A 207 36.14 6.13 -6.63
N SER A 208 36.12 5.08 -5.81
CA SER A 208 36.26 3.68 -6.25
C SER A 208 34.98 3.09 -6.83
N CYS A 209 33.84 3.79 -6.71
CA CYS A 209 32.59 3.38 -7.34
C CYS A 209 32.10 4.45 -8.32
N ARG A 210 31.56 5.59 -7.85
CA ARG A 210 30.93 6.58 -8.74
C ARG A 210 31.87 7.11 -9.82
N CYS A 211 33.05 7.63 -9.45
CA CYS A 211 34.01 8.15 -10.43
C CYS A 211 34.53 7.03 -11.35
N ALA A 212 34.74 5.84 -10.80
CA ALA A 212 35.23 4.69 -11.56
C ALA A 212 34.26 4.18 -12.63
N ILE A 213 32.95 4.33 -12.38
CA ILE A 213 31.91 4.01 -13.36
C ILE A 213 31.76 5.16 -14.38
N ALA A 214 31.80 6.41 -13.91
CA ALA A 214 31.43 7.57 -14.73
C ALA A 214 32.55 8.07 -15.65
N HIS A 215 33.80 7.76 -15.35
CA HIS A 215 34.95 8.30 -16.08
C HIS A 215 35.85 7.16 -16.59
N ALA A 216 36.14 7.18 -17.89
CA ALA A 216 37.16 6.35 -18.50
C ALA A 216 38.41 7.18 -18.80
N GLY A 217 39.59 6.68 -18.47
CA GLY A 217 40.87 7.26 -18.85
C GLY A 217 41.42 8.38 -17.95
N ASP A 218 40.87 8.62 -16.76
CA ASP A 218 41.53 9.45 -15.73
C ASP A 218 42.55 8.57 -14.98
N PRO A 219 43.87 8.84 -15.08
CA PRO A 219 44.90 8.03 -14.40
C PRO A 219 44.78 8.02 -12.87
N ARG A 220 44.02 8.96 -12.29
CA ARG A 220 43.83 9.11 -10.84
C ARG A 220 42.67 8.28 -10.30
N ASN A 221 41.80 7.77 -11.16
CA ASN A 221 40.64 6.99 -10.76
C ASN A 221 40.71 5.59 -11.39
N PRO A 222 40.36 4.52 -10.64
CA PRO A 222 40.17 3.21 -11.25
C PRO A 222 39.04 3.31 -12.28
N VAL A 223 39.03 2.45 -13.30
CA VAL A 223 37.95 2.35 -14.29
C VAL A 223 37.27 1.00 -14.11
N ILE A 224 35.95 0.99 -14.09
CA ILE A 224 35.18 -0.26 -14.10
C ILE A 224 35.19 -0.83 -15.52
N ASP A 225 35.79 -2.00 -15.68
CA ASP A 225 35.75 -2.73 -16.95
C ASP A 225 34.52 -3.66 -16.99
N PRO A 226 33.56 -3.44 -17.92
CA PRO A 226 32.38 -4.31 -18.06
C PRO A 226 32.70 -5.76 -18.43
N HIS A 227 33.92 -6.05 -18.89
CA HIS A 227 34.40 -7.40 -19.18
C HIS A 227 35.18 -8.03 -18.02
N ASN A 228 35.42 -7.27 -16.94
CA ASN A 228 36.07 -7.77 -15.74
C ASN A 228 35.03 -8.25 -14.72
N ILE A 229 35.00 -9.57 -14.49
CA ILE A 229 34.06 -10.22 -13.56
C ILE A 229 34.29 -9.76 -12.11
N ASP A 230 35.53 -9.46 -11.72
CA ASP A 230 35.84 -9.05 -10.35
C ASP A 230 35.31 -7.64 -10.06
N ASP A 231 35.35 -6.74 -11.05
CA ASP A 231 34.73 -5.41 -10.96
C ASP A 231 33.21 -5.52 -10.82
N GLU A 232 32.57 -6.40 -11.61
CA GLU A 232 31.14 -6.65 -11.52
C GLU A 232 30.75 -7.21 -10.14
N ARG A 233 31.47 -8.23 -9.64
CA ARG A 233 31.22 -8.84 -8.33
C ARG A 233 31.39 -7.84 -7.19
N ARG A 234 32.44 -7.03 -7.25
CA ARG A 234 32.69 -5.97 -6.26
C ARG A 234 31.55 -4.96 -6.26
N LEU A 235 31.16 -4.42 -7.41
CA LEU A 235 30.06 -3.47 -7.52
C LEU A 235 28.73 -4.07 -7.05
N ARG A 236 28.44 -5.34 -7.37
CA ARG A 236 27.25 -6.04 -6.86
C ARG A 236 27.26 -6.14 -5.34
N SER A 237 28.43 -6.35 -4.74
CA SER A 237 28.59 -6.38 -3.29
C SER A 237 28.43 -4.98 -2.65
N ASP A 238 28.75 -3.92 -3.40
CA ASP A 238 28.61 -2.53 -2.96
C ASP A 238 27.18 -1.98 -3.13
N LEU A 239 26.33 -2.57 -3.99
CA LEU A 239 24.96 -2.12 -4.25
C LEU A 239 24.11 -1.89 -2.99
N PRO A 240 24.09 -2.80 -1.99
CA PRO A 240 23.30 -2.58 -0.78
C PRO A 240 23.64 -1.27 -0.06
N LEU A 241 24.89 -0.82 -0.10
CA LEU A 241 25.29 0.45 0.52
C LEU A 241 24.63 1.64 -0.18
N ILE A 242 24.73 1.71 -1.51
CA ILE A 242 24.20 2.86 -2.25
C ILE A 242 22.66 2.87 -2.29
N ILE A 243 22.02 1.70 -2.31
CA ILE A 243 20.56 1.58 -2.19
C ILE A 243 20.11 2.15 -0.84
N THR A 244 20.73 1.74 0.26
CA THR A 244 20.36 2.25 1.59
C THR A 244 20.67 3.75 1.75
N LEU A 245 21.76 4.26 1.15
CA LEU A 245 22.01 5.71 1.12
C LEU A 245 20.94 6.46 0.32
N ALA A 246 20.50 5.91 -0.82
CA ALA A 246 19.42 6.49 -1.61
C ALA A 246 18.09 6.48 -0.86
N GLU A 247 17.77 5.41 -0.13
CA GLU A 247 16.59 5.34 0.73
C GLU A 247 16.63 6.42 1.81
N ILE A 248 17.77 6.56 2.53
CA ILE A 248 17.97 7.60 3.53
C ILE A 248 17.80 9.00 2.92
N ALA A 249 18.38 9.24 1.73
CA ALA A 249 18.24 10.52 1.04
C ALA A 249 16.77 10.85 0.70
N ILE A 250 16.00 9.86 0.23
CA ILE A 250 14.56 10.03 -0.06
C ILE A 250 13.75 10.24 1.22
N GLU A 251 14.10 9.57 2.32
CA GLU A 251 13.48 9.83 3.62
C GLU A 251 13.79 11.24 4.16
N GLU A 252 15.00 11.76 3.95
CA GLU A 252 15.35 13.16 4.27
C GLU A 252 14.52 14.17 3.46
N MET A 253 14.05 13.79 2.26
CA MET A 253 13.09 14.58 1.45
C MET A 253 11.64 14.50 1.97
N GLY A 254 11.39 13.74 3.04
CA GLY A 254 10.07 13.55 3.64
C GLY A 254 9.22 12.46 2.99
N ILE A 255 9.80 11.65 2.08
CA ILE A 255 9.12 10.51 1.45
C ILE A 255 9.50 9.24 2.20
N LYS A 256 8.52 8.62 2.85
CA LYS A 256 8.77 7.48 3.73
C LYS A 256 8.93 6.19 2.93
N THR A 257 9.83 5.31 3.37
CA THR A 257 9.83 3.91 2.91
C THR A 257 8.60 3.18 3.45
N SER A 258 8.21 2.05 2.85
CA SER A 258 7.14 1.20 3.37
C SER A 258 7.41 0.70 4.80
N GLN A 259 8.68 0.42 5.12
CA GLN A 259 9.07 0.05 6.49
C GLN A 259 8.85 1.18 7.49
N SER A 260 9.13 2.43 7.11
CA SER A 260 8.85 3.59 7.96
C SER A 260 7.35 3.83 8.09
N VAL A 261 6.56 3.67 7.02
CA VAL A 261 5.09 3.75 7.07
C VAL A 261 4.51 2.68 8.00
N TYR A 262 4.93 1.42 7.86
CA TYR A 262 4.49 0.30 8.70
C TYR A 262 4.85 0.51 10.17
N ARG A 263 6.10 0.91 10.46
CA ARG A 263 6.54 1.14 11.84
C ARG A 263 5.74 2.25 12.52
N GLU A 264 5.44 3.32 11.79
CA GLU A 264 4.69 4.46 12.31
C GLU A 264 3.18 4.24 12.35
N HIS A 265 2.65 3.36 11.47
CA HIS A 265 1.24 2.93 11.39
C HIS A 265 0.21 4.06 11.53
N ARG A 266 0.57 5.25 11.03
CA ARG A 266 -0.26 6.45 11.20
C ARG A 266 -1.61 6.39 10.48
N TYR A 267 -1.72 5.53 9.47
CA TYR A 267 -2.95 5.29 8.72
C TYR A 267 -4.06 4.61 9.54
N GLU A 268 -3.78 4.14 10.76
CA GLU A 268 -4.80 3.53 11.61
C GLU A 268 -5.74 4.56 12.23
N LEU A 269 -5.21 5.67 12.74
CA LEU A 269 -6.00 6.64 13.53
C LEU A 269 -5.98 8.07 13.00
N SER A 270 -5.16 8.40 12.01
CA SER A 270 -4.95 9.81 11.67
C SER A 270 -6.18 10.52 11.08
N GLY A 271 -6.99 9.82 10.29
CA GLY A 271 -8.25 10.36 9.78
C GLY A 271 -9.28 10.55 10.89
N PHE A 272 -9.12 9.94 12.06
CA PHE A 272 -9.96 10.21 13.23
C PHE A 272 -9.53 11.46 14.00
N GLU A 273 -8.26 11.87 13.94
CA GLU A 273 -7.74 13.01 14.71
C GLU A 273 -8.50 14.31 14.44
N GLN A 274 -9.09 14.46 13.24
CA GLN A 274 -9.87 15.64 12.85
C GLN A 274 -11.16 15.84 13.65
N PHE A 275 -11.67 14.78 14.30
CA PHE A 275 -12.89 14.84 15.13
C PHE A 275 -12.61 15.19 16.59
N PHE A 276 -11.35 15.48 16.93
CA PHE A 276 -10.89 15.80 18.27
C PHE A 276 -10.14 17.13 18.29
N THR A 277 -10.17 17.82 19.44
CA THR A 277 -9.29 18.96 19.64
C THR A 277 -7.83 18.50 19.79
N PRO A 278 -6.84 19.28 19.33
CA PRO A 278 -5.42 18.93 19.47
C PRO A 278 -5.01 18.62 20.92
N GLU A 279 -5.59 19.32 21.89
CA GLU A 279 -5.36 19.10 23.32
C GLU A 279 -5.89 17.72 23.76
N SER A 280 -7.07 17.33 23.29
CA SER A 280 -7.65 16.01 23.60
C SER A 280 -6.79 14.88 23.02
N VAL A 281 -6.33 15.04 21.78
CA VAL A 281 -5.43 14.05 21.13
C VAL A 281 -4.14 13.88 21.94
N GLN A 282 -3.56 14.97 22.46
CA GLN A 282 -2.35 14.89 23.29
C GLN A 282 -2.60 14.14 24.61
N VAL A 283 -3.72 14.40 25.28
CA VAL A 283 -4.10 13.70 26.51
C VAL A 283 -4.32 12.22 26.25
N LEU A 284 -5.03 11.87 25.17
CA LEU A 284 -5.30 10.48 24.78
C LEU A 284 -4.00 9.73 24.45
N LYS A 285 -3.09 10.34 23.68
CA LYS A 285 -1.76 9.78 23.38
C LYS A 285 -0.91 9.55 24.62
N ALA A 286 -1.13 10.32 25.68
CA ALA A 286 -0.48 10.14 26.98
C ALA A 286 -1.13 9.07 27.86
N GLY A 287 -2.20 8.40 27.39
CA GLY A 287 -2.96 7.41 28.18
C GLY A 287 -3.97 8.03 29.15
N GLY A 288 -4.23 9.33 29.04
CA GLY A 288 -5.19 10.03 29.89
C GLY A 288 -6.62 9.99 29.36
N THR A 289 -7.57 10.41 30.20
CA THR A 289 -8.97 10.64 29.84
C THR A 289 -9.23 12.14 29.82
N PRO A 290 -9.52 12.77 28.67
CA PRO A 290 -9.80 14.21 28.64
C PRO A 290 -11.11 14.51 29.37
N THR A 291 -11.13 15.58 30.17
CA THR A 291 -12.25 15.93 31.05
C THR A 291 -13.46 16.51 30.31
N ASN A 292 -13.25 17.09 29.13
CA ASN A 292 -14.28 17.60 28.23
C ASN A 292 -13.92 17.16 26.81
N VAL A 293 -14.39 15.97 26.41
CA VAL A 293 -14.22 15.52 25.03
C VAL A 293 -15.41 16.02 24.21
N ASP A 294 -15.24 17.12 23.48
CA ASP A 294 -16.17 17.49 22.41
C ASP A 294 -15.83 16.62 21.20
N ILE A 295 -16.51 15.49 21.08
CA ILE A 295 -16.29 14.52 20.00
C ILE A 295 -17.36 14.75 18.94
N GLN A 296 -16.95 15.28 17.79
CA GLN A 296 -17.83 15.45 16.64
C GLN A 296 -17.65 14.28 15.68
N LEU A 297 -18.11 13.08 16.08
CA LEU A 297 -18.05 11.91 15.21
C LEU A 297 -18.86 12.14 13.91
N PRO A 298 -18.49 11.46 12.81
CA PRO A 298 -19.31 11.44 11.61
C PRO A 298 -20.70 10.89 11.90
N LYS A 299 -21.68 11.25 11.07
CA LYS A 299 -23.06 10.80 11.26
C LYS A 299 -23.21 9.30 10.97
N ARG A 300 -22.40 8.81 10.03
CA ARG A 300 -22.42 7.44 9.54
C ARG A 300 -21.01 6.86 9.55
N ILE A 301 -20.88 5.64 10.05
CA ILE A 301 -19.65 4.85 10.02
C ILE A 301 -19.92 3.56 9.25
N SER A 302 -19.06 3.23 8.29
CA SER A 302 -19.06 1.93 7.62
C SER A 302 -17.80 1.14 7.95
N LEU A 303 -17.93 -0.18 8.07
CA LEU A 303 -16.79 -1.10 8.08
C LEU A 303 -16.69 -1.78 6.72
N ARG A 304 -15.52 -1.66 6.11
CA ARG A 304 -15.20 -2.25 4.81
C ARG A 304 -13.94 -3.09 4.92
N MET A 305 -13.68 -3.86 3.88
CA MET A 305 -12.47 -4.64 3.72
C MET A 305 -11.78 -4.20 2.43
N TRP A 306 -10.49 -3.87 2.51
CA TRP A 306 -9.74 -3.40 1.35
C TRP A 306 -9.83 -4.40 0.19
N GLY A 307 -10.26 -3.95 -0.99
CA GLY A 307 -10.34 -4.77 -2.20
C GLY A 307 -11.54 -5.74 -2.27
N HIS A 308 -12.46 -5.71 -1.30
CA HIS A 308 -13.69 -6.51 -1.32
C HIS A 308 -14.92 -5.66 -1.66
N ALA A 309 -16.00 -6.33 -2.06
CA ALA A 309 -17.30 -5.68 -2.18
C ALA A 309 -17.82 -5.23 -0.80
N MET A 310 -18.62 -4.16 -0.78
CA MET A 310 -19.24 -3.63 0.44
C MET A 310 -20.12 -4.68 1.12
N TYR A 311 -20.21 -4.61 2.45
CA TYR A 311 -21.03 -5.49 3.28
C TYR A 311 -22.25 -4.71 3.75
N PRO A 312 -23.43 -4.88 3.14
CA PRO A 312 -24.57 -4.00 3.39
C PRO A 312 -24.94 -3.81 4.87
N PRO A 313 -24.87 -4.84 5.74
CA PRO A 313 -25.15 -4.66 7.17
C PRO A 313 -24.14 -3.74 7.88
N LEU A 314 -22.90 -3.64 7.38
CA LEU A 314 -21.84 -2.86 8.00
C LEU A 314 -21.66 -1.50 7.32
N GLU A 315 -22.58 -1.09 6.45
CA GLU A 315 -22.60 0.22 5.83
C GLU A 315 -23.52 1.18 6.60
N ASP A 316 -23.17 2.47 6.61
CA ASP A 316 -24.00 3.57 7.12
C ASP A 316 -24.53 3.38 8.57
N MET A 317 -23.75 2.71 9.43
CA MET A 317 -24.09 2.50 10.83
C MET A 317 -24.08 3.82 11.61
N THR A 318 -24.93 3.92 12.63
CA THR A 318 -25.04 5.14 13.44
C THR A 318 -24.20 5.00 14.71
N PRO A 319 -23.28 5.92 15.03
CA PRO A 319 -22.63 5.96 16.35
C PRO A 319 -23.69 6.17 17.43
N ALA A 320 -23.85 5.21 18.33
CA ALA A 320 -24.89 5.21 19.37
C ALA A 320 -24.35 5.59 20.75
N SER A 321 -23.12 5.19 21.07
CA SER A 321 -22.43 5.58 22.29
C SER A 321 -20.93 5.68 22.07
N VAL A 322 -20.31 6.55 22.87
CA VAL A 322 -18.85 6.74 22.88
C VAL A 322 -18.38 6.65 24.32
N GLU A 323 -17.44 5.74 24.57
CA GLU A 323 -16.80 5.54 25.87
C GLU A 323 -15.33 5.95 25.75
N VAL A 324 -14.83 6.69 26.73
CA VAL A 324 -13.44 7.19 26.75
C VAL A 324 -12.78 6.80 28.06
N GLY A 325 -11.64 6.11 27.98
CA GLY A 325 -10.91 5.61 29.15
C GLY A 325 -9.50 5.18 28.78
N ASP A 326 -8.53 5.45 29.64
CA ASP A 326 -7.13 4.99 29.50
C ASP A 326 -6.49 5.31 28.14
N GLY A 327 -6.79 6.49 27.58
CA GLY A 327 -6.32 6.92 26.26
C GLY A 327 -7.03 6.27 25.07
N ALA A 328 -8.01 5.39 25.29
CA ALA A 328 -8.79 4.75 24.26
C ALA A 328 -10.20 5.35 24.13
N ILE A 329 -10.75 5.29 22.92
CA ILE A 329 -12.12 5.68 22.61
C ILE A 329 -12.83 4.49 21.96
N ALA A 330 -13.88 3.98 22.60
CA ALA A 330 -14.73 2.92 22.04
C ALA A 330 -16.03 3.52 21.51
N ILE A 331 -16.29 3.32 20.22
CA ILE A 331 -17.46 3.82 19.51
C ILE A 331 -18.36 2.63 19.19
N LYS A 332 -19.54 2.58 19.80
CA LYS A 332 -20.55 1.57 19.48
C LYS A 332 -21.38 2.05 18.29
N CYS A 333 -21.27 1.35 17.16
CA CYS A 333 -21.97 1.63 15.92
C CYS A 333 -23.15 0.67 15.76
N MET A 334 -24.36 1.21 15.69
CA MET A 334 -25.60 0.43 15.59
C MET A 334 -26.07 0.34 14.14
N LEU A 335 -26.54 -0.85 13.77
CA LEU A 335 -27.25 -1.07 12.52
C LEU A 335 -28.65 -0.46 12.57
N MET A 336 -29.16 0.00 11.43
CA MET A 336 -30.52 0.55 11.31
C MET A 336 -31.60 -0.51 11.59
N GLU A 337 -31.29 -1.79 11.36
CA GLU A 337 -32.14 -2.93 11.69
C GLU A 337 -31.54 -3.67 12.90
N LYS A 338 -32.31 -3.75 13.99
CA LYS A 338 -31.86 -4.23 15.30
C LYS A 338 -31.27 -5.65 15.22
N GLY A 339 -30.11 -5.86 15.84
CA GLY A 339 -29.56 -7.20 16.07
C GLY A 339 -28.03 -7.33 16.03
N TYR A 340 -27.35 -6.49 15.27
CA TYR A 340 -25.88 -6.45 15.24
C TYR A 340 -25.41 -5.05 15.63
N TYR A 341 -24.18 -4.98 16.15
CA TYR A 341 -23.47 -3.72 16.31
C TYR A 341 -21.97 -3.96 16.14
N ALA A 342 -21.25 -2.91 15.76
CA ALA A 342 -19.80 -2.94 15.70
C ALA A 342 -19.21 -2.01 16.75
N ASN A 343 -18.20 -2.46 17.47
CA ASN A 343 -17.37 -1.59 18.29
C ASN A 343 -16.15 -1.20 17.47
N VAL A 344 -15.89 0.10 17.35
CA VAL A 344 -14.66 0.65 16.78
C VAL A 344 -13.87 1.29 17.91
N VAL A 345 -12.67 0.79 18.17
CA VAL A 345 -11.82 1.25 19.28
C VAL A 345 -10.59 1.95 18.73
N LEU A 346 -10.40 3.20 19.14
CA LEU A 346 -9.26 4.06 18.83
C LEU A 346 -8.30 4.06 20.03
N ASP A 347 -7.22 3.30 19.96
CA ASP A 347 -6.20 3.17 21.01
C ASP A 347 -5.05 4.16 20.73
N PHE A 348 -5.19 5.41 21.20
CA PHE A 348 -4.19 6.46 20.94
C PHE A 348 -2.80 6.21 21.53
N PRO A 349 -2.64 5.62 22.73
CA PRO A 349 -1.33 5.31 23.29
C PRO A 349 -0.50 4.39 22.39
N ASN A 350 -1.13 3.38 21.80
CA ASN A 350 -0.47 2.46 20.87
C ASN A 350 -0.65 2.85 19.41
N TYR A 351 -1.41 3.91 19.15
CA TYR A 351 -1.84 4.35 17.83
C TYR A 351 -2.54 3.25 17.00
N ARG A 352 -3.34 2.40 17.65
CA ARG A 352 -4.00 1.25 16.99
C ARG A 352 -5.50 1.43 16.81
N LEU A 353 -5.99 1.01 15.65
CA LEU A 353 -7.39 0.81 15.34
C LEU A 353 -7.76 -0.65 15.61
N LYS A 354 -8.86 -0.86 16.33
CA LYS A 354 -9.44 -2.19 16.53
C LYS A 354 -10.92 -2.10 16.20
N ALA A 355 -11.49 -3.18 15.69
CA ALA A 355 -12.94 -3.30 15.65
C ALA A 355 -13.38 -4.72 15.98
N GLU A 356 -14.61 -4.83 16.45
CA GLU A 356 -15.26 -6.10 16.74
C GLU A 356 -16.72 -6.01 16.33
N VAL A 357 -17.24 -7.07 15.69
CA VAL A 357 -18.66 -7.17 15.34
C VAL A 357 -19.32 -8.08 16.36
N HIS A 358 -20.39 -7.59 16.96
CA HIS A 358 -21.13 -8.26 18.01
C HIS A 358 -22.60 -8.44 17.61
N TRP A 359 -23.23 -9.34 18.35
CA TRP A 359 -24.64 -9.64 18.29
C TRP A 359 -25.28 -9.00 19.52
N GLU A 360 -26.44 -8.36 19.35
CA GLU A 360 -27.19 -7.87 20.51
C GLU A 360 -27.65 -9.05 21.37
N GLU A 361 -27.55 -8.89 22.69
CA GLU A 361 -28.09 -9.88 23.61
C GLU A 361 -29.59 -10.05 23.37
N GLY A 362 -30.01 -11.29 23.12
CA GLY A 362 -31.41 -11.59 22.83
C GLY A 362 -31.82 -11.35 21.38
N LEU A 363 -30.88 -11.15 20.44
CA LEU A 363 -31.17 -11.25 19.01
C LEU A 363 -31.81 -12.61 18.72
N LYS A 364 -33.03 -12.58 18.19
CA LYS A 364 -33.78 -13.77 17.79
C LYS A 364 -33.97 -13.74 16.29
N ASP A 365 -33.73 -14.88 15.66
CA ASP A 365 -34.11 -15.12 14.29
C ASP A 365 -35.64 -14.91 14.15
N ASP A 366 -36.04 -13.87 13.41
CA ASP A 366 -37.44 -13.51 13.18
C ASP A 366 -38.08 -14.35 12.06
N GLY A 367 -37.34 -15.32 11.51
CA GLY A 367 -37.77 -16.19 10.42
C GLY A 367 -37.81 -15.51 9.05
N SER A 368 -37.42 -14.23 8.95
CA SER A 368 -37.43 -13.49 7.70
C SER A 368 -36.25 -13.83 6.79
N ALA A 369 -36.44 -13.61 5.49
CA ALA A 369 -35.34 -13.69 4.52
C ALA A 369 -34.28 -12.62 4.79
N GLU A 370 -34.68 -11.41 5.20
CA GLU A 370 -33.78 -10.29 5.49
C GLU A 370 -32.82 -10.59 6.66
N PHE A 371 -33.28 -11.29 7.71
CA PHE A 371 -32.42 -11.73 8.80
C PHE A 371 -31.35 -12.73 8.33
N ALA A 372 -31.74 -13.68 7.47
CA ALA A 372 -30.83 -14.66 6.90
C ALA A 372 -29.84 -14.03 5.90
N GLU A 373 -30.28 -13.05 5.09
CA GLU A 373 -29.42 -12.23 4.22
C GLU A 373 -28.38 -11.45 5.05
N THR A 374 -28.81 -10.80 6.14
CA THR A 374 -27.91 -10.08 7.05
C THR A 374 -26.86 -11.02 7.66
N THR A 375 -27.30 -12.17 8.16
CA THR A 375 -26.41 -13.17 8.76
C THR A 375 -25.38 -13.69 7.75
N LEU A 376 -25.79 -13.96 6.52
CA LEU A 376 -24.89 -14.39 5.44
C LEU A 376 -23.81 -13.34 5.16
N GLU A 377 -24.17 -12.06 5.13
CA GLU A 377 -23.23 -10.97 4.86
C GLU A 377 -22.26 -10.72 6.04
N ILE A 378 -22.70 -10.90 7.29
CA ILE A 378 -21.82 -10.87 8.47
C ILE A 378 -20.84 -12.05 8.47
N GLU A 379 -21.30 -13.26 8.16
CA GLU A 379 -20.43 -14.44 8.01
C GLU A 379 -19.41 -14.24 6.88
N ARG A 380 -19.82 -13.63 5.76
CA ARG A 380 -18.91 -13.25 4.67
C ARG A 380 -17.83 -12.29 5.14
N PHE A 381 -18.22 -11.26 5.89
CA PHE A 381 -17.27 -10.29 6.46
C PHE A 381 -16.27 -10.96 7.40
N LEU A 382 -16.73 -11.81 8.32
CA LEU A 382 -15.86 -12.52 9.26
C LEU A 382 -14.92 -13.48 8.54
N TRP A 383 -15.39 -14.19 7.51
CA TRP A 383 -14.56 -15.03 6.66
C TRP A 383 -13.45 -14.24 5.99
N ASP A 384 -13.81 -13.13 5.32
CA ASP A 384 -12.86 -12.27 4.62
C ASP A 384 -11.85 -11.63 5.59
N TRP A 385 -12.30 -11.21 6.78
CA TRP A 385 -11.42 -10.69 7.83
C TRP A 385 -10.42 -11.75 8.29
N ASN A 386 -10.90 -12.93 8.70
CA ASN A 386 -10.00 -14.01 9.14
C ASN A 386 -9.10 -14.53 8.00
N GLY A 387 -9.47 -14.30 6.74
CA GLY A 387 -8.70 -14.61 5.54
C GLY A 387 -7.57 -13.63 5.22
N ASN A 388 -6.96 -12.98 6.22
CA ASN A 388 -5.98 -11.91 6.09
C ASN A 388 -6.54 -10.59 5.51
N GLY A 389 -7.80 -10.29 5.79
CA GLY A 389 -8.40 -9.03 5.37
C GLY A 389 -7.79 -7.81 6.07
N CYS A 390 -7.67 -6.69 5.35
CA CYS A 390 -7.31 -5.38 5.90
C CYS A 390 -8.58 -4.56 6.13
N LEU A 391 -8.98 -4.41 7.39
CA LEU A 391 -10.17 -3.65 7.79
C LEU A 391 -10.02 -2.16 7.44
N GLU A 392 -11.10 -1.53 6.99
CA GLU A 392 -11.20 -0.09 6.79
C GLU A 392 -12.43 0.49 7.50
N VAL A 393 -12.28 1.68 8.07
CA VAL A 393 -13.38 2.42 8.70
C VAL A 393 -13.62 3.69 7.90
N TRP A 394 -14.85 3.85 7.43
CA TRP A 394 -15.25 4.94 6.54
C TRP A 394 -16.27 5.85 7.21
N ALA A 395 -16.15 7.16 6.98
CA ALA A 395 -17.12 8.18 7.35
C ALA A 395 -18.02 8.52 6.16
N ASP A 396 -19.34 8.56 6.43
CA ASP A 396 -20.37 9.03 5.50
C ASP A 396 -20.23 8.44 4.08
N GLY A 397 -19.73 7.20 4.00
CA GLY A 397 -19.51 6.43 2.78
C GLY A 397 -18.39 6.91 1.85
N THR A 398 -17.76 8.07 2.11
CA THR A 398 -16.89 8.76 1.14
C THR A 398 -15.45 8.96 1.60
N GLU A 399 -15.18 8.95 2.90
CA GLU A 399 -13.85 9.20 3.46
C GLU A 399 -13.37 8.03 4.31
N CYS A 400 -12.21 7.46 4.01
CA CYS A 400 -11.58 6.45 4.87
C CYS A 400 -10.87 7.16 6.03
N LEU A 401 -11.34 6.90 7.26
CA LEU A 401 -10.80 7.50 8.49
C LEU A 401 -9.59 6.75 9.04
N GLY A 402 -9.54 5.45 8.80
CA GLY A 402 -8.49 4.59 9.28
C GLY A 402 -8.61 3.18 8.73
N ARG A 403 -7.49 2.46 8.74
CA ARG A 403 -7.44 1.06 8.29
C ARG A 403 -6.46 0.25 9.12
N CYS A 404 -6.69 -1.04 9.24
CA CYS A 404 -5.76 -1.96 9.92
C CYS A 404 -4.86 -2.67 8.92
N ASP A 405 -3.73 -3.19 9.42
CA ASP A 405 -2.95 -4.19 8.71
C ASP A 405 -3.77 -5.49 8.49
N ALA A 406 -3.26 -6.35 7.61
CA ALA A 406 -3.84 -7.67 7.38
C ALA A 406 -4.00 -8.44 8.70
N PHE A 407 -5.22 -8.85 9.00
CA PHE A 407 -5.50 -9.59 10.23
C PHE A 407 -4.96 -11.01 10.15
N MET A 408 -4.00 -11.33 11.01
CA MET A 408 -3.42 -12.66 11.11
C MET A 408 -4.02 -13.39 12.31
N PRO A 409 -5.05 -14.25 12.13
CA PRO A 409 -5.61 -14.99 13.24
C PRO A 409 -4.58 -15.97 13.80
N VAL A 410 -4.44 -16.01 15.12
CA VAL A 410 -3.57 -16.95 15.83
C VAL A 410 -4.40 -18.10 16.41
N ASN A 411 -3.90 -19.33 16.29
CA ASN A 411 -4.58 -20.55 16.77
C ASN A 411 -5.96 -20.83 16.12
N VAL A 412 -6.17 -20.38 14.89
CA VAL A 412 -7.38 -20.65 14.10
C VAL A 412 -6.99 -21.38 12.81
N MET A 413 -7.78 -22.37 12.41
CA MET A 413 -7.70 -22.99 11.09
C MET A 413 -9.04 -22.76 10.40
N LEU A 414 -9.02 -21.99 9.31
CA LEU A 414 -10.20 -21.78 8.48
C LEU A 414 -10.49 -23.04 7.66
N ASP A 415 -11.75 -23.46 7.63
CA ASP A 415 -12.24 -24.57 6.80
C ASP A 415 -13.11 -24.03 5.66
N PRO A 416 -12.57 -23.91 4.44
CA PRO A 416 -13.32 -23.42 3.28
C PRO A 416 -14.55 -24.27 2.96
N ARG A 417 -14.50 -25.59 3.21
CA ARG A 417 -15.62 -26.48 2.89
C ARG A 417 -16.79 -26.25 3.85
N ALA A 418 -16.50 -26.17 5.14
CA ALA A 418 -17.51 -25.86 6.14
C ALA A 418 -18.17 -24.50 5.88
N TYR A 419 -17.37 -23.50 5.48
CA TYR A 419 -17.89 -22.19 5.09
C TYR A 419 -18.78 -22.26 3.84
N GLU A 420 -18.36 -22.95 2.77
CA GLU A 420 -19.16 -23.14 1.57
C GLU A 420 -20.49 -23.87 1.84
N GLU A 421 -20.48 -24.88 2.70
CA GLU A 421 -21.70 -25.59 3.14
C GLU A 421 -22.65 -24.65 3.90
N GLN A 422 -22.12 -23.84 4.82
CA GLN A 422 -22.90 -22.86 5.58
C GLN A 422 -23.51 -21.79 4.67
N VAL A 423 -22.73 -21.24 3.73
CA VAL A 423 -23.21 -20.27 2.72
C VAL A 423 -24.31 -20.89 1.87
N THR A 424 -24.15 -22.15 1.44
CA THR A 424 -25.16 -22.86 0.64
C THR A 424 -26.46 -23.05 1.43
N LYS A 425 -26.36 -23.42 2.71
CA LYS A 425 -27.50 -23.57 3.61
C LYS A 425 -28.24 -22.25 3.80
N LEU A 426 -27.53 -21.17 4.12
CA LEU A 426 -28.13 -19.84 4.30
C LEU A 426 -28.82 -19.34 3.02
N LYS A 427 -28.21 -19.52 1.85
CA LYS A 427 -28.84 -19.18 0.56
C LYS A 427 -30.13 -19.95 0.31
N ALA A 428 -30.16 -21.25 0.65
CA ALA A 428 -31.38 -22.05 0.55
C ALA A 428 -32.45 -21.59 1.55
N GLU A 429 -32.06 -21.19 2.77
CA GLU A 429 -32.99 -20.62 3.75
C GLU A 429 -33.58 -19.28 3.28
N ILE A 430 -32.75 -18.37 2.76
CA ILE A 430 -33.20 -17.08 2.20
C ILE A 430 -34.26 -17.28 1.12
N ALA A 431 -34.09 -18.27 0.23
CA ALA A 431 -35.05 -18.57 -0.82
C ALA A 431 -36.38 -19.13 -0.31
N ASN A 432 -36.41 -19.74 0.87
CA ASN A 432 -37.59 -20.40 1.45
C ASN A 432 -38.31 -19.56 2.51
N ARG A 433 -37.66 -18.52 3.04
CA ARG A 433 -38.22 -17.65 4.09
C ARG A 433 -39.10 -16.54 3.47
N PRO A 434 -40.20 -16.15 4.15
CA PRO A 434 -40.97 -14.99 3.74
C PRO A 434 -40.15 -13.71 3.96
N ARG A 435 -40.37 -12.71 3.10
CA ARG A 435 -39.84 -11.36 3.32
C ARG A 435 -40.64 -10.65 4.41
N ARG A 436 -40.04 -9.74 5.18
CA ARG A 436 -40.72 -9.06 6.30
C ARG A 436 -42.03 -8.37 5.93
N SER A 437 -42.15 -7.82 4.72
CA SER A 437 -43.40 -7.22 4.22
C SER A 437 -44.56 -8.23 4.04
N GLN A 438 -44.27 -9.52 4.12
CA GLN A 438 -45.22 -10.63 3.98
C GLN A 438 -45.45 -11.38 5.30
N LEU A 439 -44.74 -11.02 6.39
CA LEU A 439 -44.96 -11.60 7.71
C LEU A 439 -46.22 -10.98 8.34
N PRO A 440 -47.14 -11.79 8.90
CA PRO A 440 -48.27 -11.25 9.65
C PRO A 440 -47.75 -10.49 10.89
N GLU A 441 -48.34 -9.34 11.20
CA GLU A 441 -47.98 -8.60 12.42
C GLU A 441 -48.16 -9.52 13.65
N PRO A 442 -47.15 -9.62 14.53
CA PRO A 442 -47.29 -10.40 15.74
C PRO A 442 -48.41 -9.79 16.59
N HIS A 443 -49.47 -10.56 16.82
CA HIS A 443 -50.56 -10.18 17.70
C HIS A 443 -50.00 -9.80 19.08
N ALA A 444 -50.30 -8.57 19.50
CA ALA A 444 -49.85 -7.92 20.74
C ALA A 444 -50.29 -8.64 22.02
#